data_AF-A0A660XMF4-F1
#
_entry.id   AF-A0A660XMF4-F1
#
_cell.length_a   1.000
_cell.length_b   1.000
_cell.length_c   1.000
_cell.angle_alpha   90.00
_cell.angle_beta   90.00
_cell.angle_gamma   90.00
#
_symmetry.space_group_name_H-M   'P 1'
#
loop_
_entity.id
_entity.type
_entity.pdbx_description
1 polymer ?
#
loop_
_entity_poly.entity_id
_entity_poly.type
_entity_poly.pdbx_seq_one_letter_code
_entity_poly.pdbx_strand_id
1 'polypeptide(L)'
;STSLADIPIAAYDTESTPPRRLRLAFLEDSGTAGQNNIWDMGYNPVDSTYAAAGGYEYIYILNDDYDATYTDYLPGGSLDNCFAWPVLYNISPIGRGGWYYVEEEFEIEIFASNVNVANQDVFAFSTADYAPESSDSLMTLALDKINVFPNPFYANNELSTSPYDQYVTFTHLPETATIKIFNLAGVLVTTLEHTSDKGQFEKWDLTNASNIPVASGMYLAHIDMPDEGLTKILKVMIVQKKQILEYY
;
A
#
# COMPACT_ATOMS: atom_id res chain seq x y z
N SER A 1 -33.20 -9.62 -25.87
CA SER A 1 -33.85 -8.32 -26.12
C SER A 1 -33.34 -7.35 -25.08
N THR A 2 -32.97 -6.14 -25.46
CA THR A 2 -32.49 -5.07 -24.55
C THR A 2 -33.65 -4.32 -23.91
N SER A 3 -34.74 -5.02 -23.59
CA SER A 3 -35.86 -4.43 -22.84
C SER A 3 -35.58 -4.69 -21.37
N LEU A 4 -35.14 -3.65 -20.66
CA LEU A 4 -35.17 -3.63 -19.19
C LEU A 4 -36.60 -3.98 -18.76
N ALA A 5 -36.74 -4.91 -17.82
CA ALA A 5 -38.05 -5.24 -17.28
C ALA A 5 -38.61 -4.07 -16.47
N ASP A 6 -39.94 -3.97 -16.39
CA ASP A 6 -40.59 -2.98 -15.54
C ASP A 6 -40.24 -3.26 -14.07
N ILE A 7 -39.72 -2.24 -13.39
CA ILE A 7 -39.43 -2.31 -11.95
C ILE A 7 -40.74 -1.99 -11.21
N PRO A 8 -41.21 -2.84 -10.28
CA PRO A 8 -42.49 -2.66 -9.58
C PRO A 8 -42.42 -1.62 -8.44
N ILE A 9 -41.54 -0.62 -8.56
CA ILE A 9 -41.23 0.34 -7.49
C ILE A 9 -41.15 1.75 -8.07
N ALA A 10 -41.58 2.75 -7.30
CA ALA A 10 -41.35 4.15 -7.58
C ALA A 10 -40.83 4.86 -6.31
N ALA A 11 -39.91 5.81 -6.49
CA ALA A 11 -39.43 6.67 -5.42
C ALA A 11 -39.85 8.13 -5.69
N TYR A 12 -40.15 8.85 -4.61
CA TYR A 12 -40.56 10.23 -4.65
C TYR A 12 -39.77 11.03 -3.62
N ASP A 13 -39.31 12.19 -4.06
CA ASP A 13 -38.86 13.28 -3.20
C ASP A 13 -40.11 13.99 -2.67
N THR A 14 -40.38 13.80 -1.37
CA THR A 14 -41.57 14.31 -0.68
C THR A 14 -41.36 15.69 -0.07
N GLU A 15 -40.16 16.29 -0.23
CA GLU A 15 -39.87 17.64 0.24
C GLU A 15 -40.45 18.71 -0.71
N SER A 16 -40.78 18.33 -1.95
CA SER A 16 -41.44 19.20 -2.93
C SER A 16 -42.96 19.07 -2.92
N THR A 17 -43.68 20.11 -3.34
CA THR A 17 -45.14 20.07 -3.54
C THR A 17 -45.50 20.48 -4.99
N PRO A 18 -46.01 19.58 -5.84
CA PRO A 18 -46.24 18.14 -5.57
C PRO A 18 -44.93 17.35 -5.40
N PRO A 19 -44.97 16.13 -4.83
CA PRO A 19 -43.80 15.26 -4.73
C PRO A 19 -43.18 15.00 -6.11
N ARG A 20 -41.86 15.04 -6.17
CA ARG A 20 -41.09 14.89 -7.40
C ARG A 20 -40.70 13.43 -7.56
N ARG A 21 -41.11 12.80 -8.67
CA ARG A 21 -40.76 11.40 -8.96
C ARG A 21 -39.28 11.32 -9.31
N LEU A 22 -38.56 10.47 -8.60
CA LEU A 22 -37.13 10.25 -8.77
C LEU A 22 -36.86 9.13 -9.77
N ARG A 23 -35.69 9.18 -10.41
CA ARG A 23 -35.16 8.11 -11.23
C ARG A 23 -34.63 6.96 -10.36
N LEU A 24 -34.87 5.73 -10.81
CA LEU A 24 -34.33 4.51 -10.23
C LEU A 24 -33.39 3.84 -11.22
N ALA A 25 -32.31 3.25 -10.71
CA ALA A 25 -31.50 2.29 -11.44
C ALA A 25 -31.48 0.96 -10.68
N PHE A 26 -31.47 -0.15 -11.39
CA PHE A 26 -31.23 -1.46 -10.80
C PHE A 26 -29.99 -2.10 -11.41
N LEU A 27 -29.28 -2.87 -10.58
CA LEU A 27 -28.18 -3.72 -11.01
C LEU A 27 -28.48 -5.13 -10.53
N GLU A 28 -28.39 -6.07 -11.47
CA GLU A 28 -28.37 -7.51 -11.19
C GLU A 28 -26.92 -7.99 -11.37
N ASP A 29 -26.23 -8.32 -10.27
CA ASP A 29 -24.90 -8.93 -10.35
C ASP A 29 -25.03 -10.46 -10.31
N SER A 30 -24.84 -11.08 -11.48
CA SER A 30 -24.92 -12.52 -11.68
C SER A 30 -23.86 -13.35 -10.96
N GLY A 31 -22.71 -12.78 -10.58
CA GLY A 31 -21.52 -13.53 -10.15
C GLY A 31 -20.99 -14.54 -11.17
N THR A 32 -21.71 -15.66 -11.39
CA THR A 32 -21.37 -16.78 -12.29
C THR A 32 -22.57 -17.42 -13.04
N ALA A 33 -23.82 -16.96 -12.88
CA ALA A 33 -24.99 -17.52 -13.59
C ALA A 33 -25.91 -16.44 -14.18
N GLY A 34 -26.49 -16.68 -15.36
CA GLY A 34 -26.98 -15.65 -16.28
C GLY A 34 -27.98 -14.63 -15.72
N GLN A 35 -27.68 -13.35 -15.97
CA GLN A 35 -28.55 -12.20 -15.70
C GLN A 35 -29.85 -12.31 -16.51
N ASN A 36 -31.00 -12.12 -15.88
CA ASN A 36 -32.28 -12.07 -16.58
C ASN A 36 -32.77 -10.63 -16.83
N ASN A 37 -32.08 -9.62 -16.27
CA ASN A 37 -32.40 -8.19 -16.28
C ASN A 37 -33.84 -7.91 -15.80
N ILE A 38 -34.33 -8.71 -14.87
CA ILE A 38 -35.62 -8.57 -14.22
C ILE A 38 -35.35 -8.35 -12.73
N TRP A 39 -36.05 -7.37 -12.13
CA TRP A 39 -36.09 -7.25 -10.69
C TRP A 39 -37.02 -8.34 -10.13
N ASP A 40 -36.45 -9.44 -9.62
CA ASP A 40 -37.22 -10.55 -9.05
C ASP A 40 -36.82 -10.91 -7.61
N MET A 41 -35.90 -10.16 -7.00
CA MET A 41 -35.34 -10.35 -5.67
C MET A 41 -34.74 -11.75 -5.47
N GLY A 42 -34.25 -12.36 -6.55
CA GLY A 42 -33.75 -13.73 -6.57
C GLY A 42 -34.86 -14.79 -6.47
N TYR A 43 -36.13 -14.42 -6.66
CA TYR A 43 -37.26 -15.35 -6.65
C TYR A 43 -37.52 -15.90 -8.05
N ASN A 44 -37.20 -17.17 -8.27
CA ASN A 44 -37.59 -17.88 -9.49
C ASN A 44 -38.19 -19.27 -9.19
N PRO A 45 -39.50 -19.50 -9.45
CA PRO A 45 -40.12 -20.82 -9.31
C PRO A 45 -39.74 -21.80 -10.45
N VAL A 46 -39.01 -21.35 -11.48
CA VAL A 46 -38.77 -22.09 -12.72
C VAL A 46 -37.38 -22.75 -12.77
N ASP A 47 -36.40 -22.30 -11.98
CA ASP A 47 -35.04 -22.85 -12.03
C ASP A 47 -34.33 -22.88 -10.66
N SER A 48 -34.20 -24.08 -10.10
CA SER A 48 -33.55 -24.38 -8.82
C SER A 48 -32.05 -24.12 -8.78
N THR A 49 -31.41 -23.85 -9.93
CA THR A 49 -29.97 -23.59 -10.03
C THR A 49 -29.62 -22.16 -9.58
N TYR A 50 -30.57 -21.23 -9.63
CA TYR A 50 -30.41 -19.84 -9.19
C TYR A 50 -30.61 -19.67 -7.67
N ALA A 51 -31.27 -20.61 -6.99
CA ALA A 51 -31.51 -20.55 -5.55
C ALA A 51 -30.22 -20.59 -4.70
N ALA A 52 -29.12 -21.13 -5.25
CA ALA A 52 -27.81 -21.14 -4.60
C ALA A 52 -26.97 -19.89 -4.90
N ALA A 53 -27.40 -19.06 -5.84
CA ALA A 53 -26.65 -17.95 -6.40
C ALA A 53 -27.55 -16.74 -6.69
N GLY A 54 -28.57 -16.50 -5.84
CA GLY A 54 -29.45 -15.33 -5.96
C GLY A 54 -28.57 -14.09 -6.05
N GLY A 55 -28.45 -13.57 -7.27
CA GLY A 55 -27.53 -12.50 -7.60
C GLY A 55 -27.82 -11.31 -6.70
N TYR A 56 -26.78 -10.52 -6.40
CA TYR A 56 -27.02 -9.33 -5.62
C TYR A 56 -27.87 -8.37 -6.45
N GLU A 57 -29.08 -8.11 -5.96
CA GLU A 57 -29.97 -7.12 -6.53
C GLU A 57 -29.81 -5.80 -5.79
N TYR A 58 -29.46 -4.76 -6.53
CA TYR A 58 -29.23 -3.44 -6.00
C TYR A 58 -30.19 -2.45 -6.63
N ILE A 59 -30.88 -1.66 -5.81
CA ILE A 59 -31.61 -0.47 -6.26
C ILE A 59 -30.80 0.76 -5.87
N TYR A 60 -30.68 1.68 -6.82
CA TYR A 60 -30.15 3.01 -6.59
C TYR A 60 -31.25 4.04 -6.84
N ILE A 61 -31.52 4.87 -5.83
CA ILE A 61 -32.39 6.04 -5.94
C ILE A 61 -31.49 7.22 -6.30
N LEU A 62 -31.73 7.86 -7.45
CA LEU A 62 -30.91 8.95 -7.97
C LEU A 62 -31.60 10.30 -7.72
N ASN A 63 -30.82 11.36 -7.50
CA ASN A 63 -31.31 12.74 -7.42
C ASN A 63 -31.61 13.34 -8.80
N ASP A 64 -32.10 12.52 -9.72
CA ASP A 64 -32.54 12.93 -11.05
C ASP A 64 -34.06 12.80 -11.16
N ASP A 65 -34.65 13.63 -12.02
CA ASP A 65 -36.05 13.51 -12.37
C ASP A 65 -36.31 12.20 -13.12
N TYR A 66 -37.46 11.58 -12.85
CA TYR A 66 -37.90 10.40 -13.60
C TYR A 66 -37.91 10.67 -15.12
N ASP A 67 -37.34 9.74 -15.88
CA ASP A 67 -37.28 9.78 -17.33
C ASP A 67 -37.76 8.44 -17.88
N ALA A 68 -38.89 8.46 -18.59
CA ALA A 68 -39.48 7.28 -19.19
C ALA A 68 -38.69 6.76 -20.41
N THR A 69 -37.78 7.56 -20.97
CA THR A 69 -37.03 7.23 -22.19
C THR A 69 -35.63 6.70 -21.91
N TYR A 70 -34.98 7.15 -20.82
CA TYR A 70 -33.72 6.63 -20.25
C TYR A 70 -32.56 6.47 -21.24
N THR A 71 -32.61 7.13 -22.40
CA THR A 71 -31.67 6.89 -23.52
C THR A 71 -30.24 7.29 -23.20
N ASP A 72 -30.05 8.29 -22.33
CA ASP A 72 -28.72 8.73 -21.91
C ASP A 72 -27.94 7.66 -21.13
N TYR A 73 -28.64 6.69 -20.56
CA TYR A 73 -28.07 5.64 -19.70
C TYR A 73 -27.97 4.28 -20.40
N LEU A 74 -28.48 4.17 -21.63
CA LEU A 74 -28.27 2.98 -22.46
C LEU A 74 -26.87 2.98 -23.06
N PRO A 75 -26.36 1.81 -23.50
CA PRO A 75 -25.08 1.72 -24.19
C PRO A 75 -24.94 2.76 -25.32
N GLY A 76 -23.92 3.61 -25.24
CA GLY A 76 -23.68 4.72 -26.17
C GLY A 76 -24.43 6.04 -25.89
N GLY A 77 -25.22 6.09 -24.81
CA GLY A 77 -25.81 7.32 -24.28
C GLY A 77 -24.78 8.22 -23.59
N SER A 78 -25.15 9.47 -23.31
CA SER A 78 -24.22 10.47 -22.75
C SER A 78 -23.76 10.18 -21.32
N LEU A 79 -24.48 9.31 -20.61
CA LEU A 79 -24.25 8.92 -19.21
C LEU A 79 -23.94 7.42 -19.07
N ASP A 80 -23.74 6.71 -20.18
CA ASP A 80 -23.26 5.34 -20.21
C ASP A 80 -21.87 5.24 -19.54
N ASN A 81 -21.75 4.38 -18.53
CA ASN A 81 -20.53 4.16 -17.74
C ASN A 81 -19.95 5.44 -17.07
N CYS A 82 -20.78 6.42 -16.72
CA CYS A 82 -20.32 7.56 -15.94
C CYS A 82 -20.20 7.19 -14.45
N PHE A 83 -19.15 7.65 -13.78
CA PHE A 83 -18.88 7.33 -12.36
C PHE A 83 -19.39 8.42 -11.38
N ALA A 84 -20.08 9.43 -11.90
CA ALA A 84 -20.60 10.56 -11.15
C ALA A 84 -22.13 10.50 -11.05
N TRP A 85 -22.66 9.35 -10.61
CA TRP A 85 -24.10 9.20 -10.43
C TRP A 85 -24.55 9.96 -9.19
N PRO A 86 -25.64 10.76 -9.27
CA PRO A 86 -26.15 11.50 -8.12
C PRO A 86 -26.97 10.57 -7.20
N VAL A 87 -26.35 9.49 -6.70
CA VAL A 87 -27.00 8.50 -5.84
C VAL A 87 -27.38 9.14 -4.51
N LEU A 88 -28.68 9.07 -4.15
CA LEU A 88 -29.19 9.46 -2.84
C LEU A 88 -29.16 8.27 -1.89
N TYR A 89 -29.70 7.15 -2.33
CA TYR A 89 -29.84 5.94 -1.51
C TYR A 89 -29.52 4.69 -2.33
N ASN A 90 -28.93 3.71 -1.67
CA ASN A 90 -28.82 2.35 -2.16
C ASN A 90 -29.68 1.44 -1.28
N ILE A 91 -30.44 0.54 -1.91
CA ILE A 91 -31.20 -0.49 -1.24
C ILE A 91 -30.71 -1.84 -1.77
N SER A 92 -30.17 -2.65 -0.86
CA SER A 92 -29.61 -3.97 -1.14
C SER A 92 -30.36 -5.02 -0.31
N PRO A 93 -31.58 -5.42 -0.70
CA PRO A 93 -32.37 -6.36 0.07
C PRO A 93 -31.69 -7.73 0.06
N ILE A 94 -31.69 -8.40 1.21
CA ILE A 94 -31.26 -9.78 1.34
C ILE A 94 -32.26 -10.54 2.19
N GLY A 95 -32.63 -11.74 1.74
CA GLY A 95 -33.47 -12.66 2.50
C GLY A 95 -32.82 -12.98 3.84
N ARG A 96 -33.56 -12.80 4.94
CA ARG A 96 -33.07 -13.12 6.28
C ARG A 96 -33.58 -14.50 6.69
N GLY A 97 -32.73 -15.52 6.63
CA GLY A 97 -33.11 -16.89 7.03
C GLY A 97 -34.14 -17.50 6.07
N GLY A 98 -35.21 -18.10 6.60
CA GLY A 98 -36.28 -18.72 5.81
C GLY A 98 -37.50 -17.82 5.54
N TRP A 99 -37.39 -16.52 5.81
CA TRP A 99 -38.48 -15.56 5.57
C TRP A 99 -38.42 -15.08 4.11
N TYR A 100 -39.54 -15.22 3.41
CA TYR A 100 -39.73 -14.69 2.06
C TYR A 100 -39.93 -13.18 2.09
N TYR A 101 -39.72 -12.52 0.95
CA TYR A 101 -40.07 -11.12 0.78
C TYR A 101 -41.58 -10.91 0.89
N VAL A 102 -41.97 -9.68 1.25
CA VAL A 102 -43.38 -9.29 1.35
C VAL A 102 -43.99 -9.25 -0.05
N GLU A 103 -45.11 -9.94 -0.24
CA GLU A 103 -45.83 -10.01 -1.53
C GLU A 103 -46.92 -8.93 -1.68
N GLU A 104 -47.23 -8.19 -0.60
CA GLU A 104 -48.21 -7.10 -0.60
C GLU A 104 -47.56 -5.74 -0.89
N GLU A 105 -48.37 -4.78 -1.35
CA GLU A 105 -47.93 -3.39 -1.53
C GLU A 105 -47.59 -2.75 -0.17
N PHE A 106 -46.45 -2.07 -0.10
CA PHE A 106 -46.02 -1.35 1.09
C PHE A 106 -45.28 -0.06 0.70
N GLU A 107 -45.23 0.87 1.65
CA GLU A 107 -44.49 2.12 1.53
C GLU A 107 -43.30 2.12 2.50
N ILE A 108 -42.15 2.65 2.05
CA ILE A 108 -40.99 2.92 2.88
C ILE A 108 -40.78 4.43 2.92
N GLU A 109 -40.80 5.01 4.12
CA GLU A 109 -40.37 6.37 4.36
C GLU A 109 -38.92 6.38 4.86
N ILE A 110 -38.06 7.16 4.19
CA ILE A 110 -36.64 7.29 4.53
C ILE A 110 -36.40 8.71 5.05
N PHE A 111 -35.89 8.81 6.28
CA PHE A 111 -35.55 10.09 6.91
C PHE A 111 -34.06 10.12 7.28
N ALA A 112 -33.32 11.12 6.78
CA ALA A 112 -31.94 11.34 7.21
C ALA A 112 -31.94 12.03 8.59
N SER A 113 -31.51 11.31 9.63
CA SER A 113 -31.53 11.84 11.01
C SER A 113 -30.52 12.97 11.26
N ASN A 114 -29.43 13.02 10.47
CA ASN A 114 -28.43 14.08 10.50
C ASN A 114 -28.07 14.44 9.06
N VAL A 115 -28.63 15.52 8.55
CA VAL A 115 -28.34 16.02 7.20
C VAL A 115 -27.05 16.83 7.25
N ASN A 116 -26.04 16.42 6.49
CA ASN A 116 -24.83 17.20 6.33
C ASN A 116 -25.17 18.52 5.62
N VAL A 117 -24.91 19.65 6.26
CA VAL A 117 -25.14 20.96 5.68
C VAL A 117 -23.89 21.41 4.94
N ALA A 118 -24.03 21.61 3.62
CA ALA A 118 -22.94 22.08 2.79
C ALA A 118 -22.31 23.38 3.34
N ASN A 119 -20.98 23.41 3.41
CA ASN A 119 -20.17 24.51 3.98
C ASN A 119 -20.32 24.73 5.50
N GLN A 120 -21.03 23.87 6.23
CA GLN A 120 -21.06 23.88 7.70
C GLN A 120 -20.40 22.61 8.25
N ASP A 121 -20.78 21.45 7.74
CA ASP A 121 -20.20 20.17 8.15
C ASP A 121 -18.96 19.86 7.32
N VAL A 122 -17.81 20.29 7.82
CA VAL A 122 -16.49 20.06 7.21
C VAL A 122 -15.77 18.94 7.96
N PHE A 123 -15.58 17.81 7.28
CA PHE A 123 -14.75 16.71 7.78
C PHE A 123 -13.35 16.86 7.22
N ALA A 124 -12.37 17.09 8.08
CA ALA A 124 -10.96 17.16 7.72
C ALA A 124 -10.16 16.11 8.49
N PHE A 125 -9.16 15.53 7.83
CA PHE A 125 -8.13 14.71 8.45
C PHE A 125 -6.76 15.29 8.10
N SER A 126 -5.80 15.14 9.01
CA SER A 126 -4.42 15.62 8.84
C SER A 126 -3.44 14.52 9.20
N THR A 127 -2.37 14.42 8.43
CA THR A 127 -1.21 13.55 8.71
C THR A 127 -0.03 14.33 9.29
N ALA A 128 -0.22 15.61 9.60
CA ALA A 128 0.85 16.49 10.05
C ALA A 128 1.56 15.96 11.32
N ASP A 129 0.81 15.33 12.22
CA ASP A 129 1.33 14.76 13.47
C ASP A 129 2.06 13.41 13.28
N TYR A 130 2.11 12.89 12.05
CA TYR A 130 2.86 11.67 11.69
C TYR A 130 4.10 11.98 10.86
N ALA A 131 4.54 13.24 10.81
CA ALA A 131 5.81 13.60 10.19
C ALA A 131 6.99 12.99 10.96
N PRO A 132 8.06 12.53 10.28
CA PRO A 132 9.23 12.00 10.96
C PRO A 132 9.91 13.08 11.81
N GLU A 133 10.09 12.80 13.11
CA GLU A 133 10.79 13.70 14.03
C GLU A 133 12.28 13.31 14.16
N SER A 134 13.16 14.31 14.23
CA SER A 134 14.56 14.14 14.62
C SER A 134 14.72 14.56 16.08
N SER A 135 15.36 13.71 16.89
CA SER A 135 15.70 14.02 18.29
C SER A 135 17.04 13.39 18.68
N ASP A 136 17.71 13.98 19.68
CA ASP A 136 19.02 13.51 20.17
C ASP A 136 18.99 12.03 20.62
N SER A 137 17.86 11.57 21.18
CA SER A 137 17.69 10.18 21.62
C SER A 137 17.61 9.22 20.44
N LEU A 138 16.88 9.58 19.38
CA LEU A 138 16.80 8.79 18.15
C LEU A 138 18.15 8.77 17.41
N MET A 139 18.87 9.89 17.41
CA MET A 139 20.21 9.98 16.85
C MET A 139 21.19 9.04 17.56
N THR A 140 21.16 9.01 18.89
CA THR A 140 21.98 8.10 19.70
C THR A 140 21.67 6.63 19.39
N LEU A 141 20.38 6.28 19.29
CA LEU A 141 19.96 4.93 18.93
C LEU A 141 20.37 4.52 17.50
N ALA A 142 20.38 5.48 16.56
CA ALA A 142 20.86 5.26 15.20
C ALA A 142 22.38 5.02 15.18
N LEU A 143 23.15 5.83 15.93
CA LEU A 143 24.59 5.63 16.09
C LEU A 143 24.92 4.26 16.63
N ASP A 144 24.20 3.75 17.63
CA ASP A 144 24.46 2.43 18.22
C ASP A 144 24.33 1.29 17.21
N LYS A 145 23.45 1.41 16.20
CA LYS A 145 23.24 0.41 15.16
C LYS A 145 24.37 0.32 14.14
N ILE A 146 25.17 1.39 13.97
CA ILE A 146 26.29 1.39 13.03
C ILE A 146 27.27 0.28 13.41
N ASN A 147 27.51 -0.65 12.49
CA ASN A 147 28.35 -1.80 12.75
C ASN A 147 29.08 -2.25 11.49
N VAL A 148 29.94 -3.27 11.61
CA VAL A 148 30.71 -3.87 10.52
C VAL A 148 30.63 -5.38 10.59
N PHE A 149 30.33 -6.03 9.46
CA PHE A 149 30.22 -7.48 9.35
C PHE A 149 30.92 -8.04 8.09
N PRO A 150 31.40 -9.29 8.10
CA PRO A 150 31.61 -10.11 9.28
C PRO A 150 32.75 -9.54 10.14
N ASN A 151 32.60 -9.59 11.45
CA ASN A 151 33.63 -9.17 12.39
C ASN A 151 33.65 -10.12 13.59
N PRO A 152 34.70 -10.94 13.77
CA PRO A 152 35.91 -11.03 12.94
C PRO A 152 35.66 -11.54 11.51
N PHE A 153 36.41 -11.02 10.54
CA PHE A 153 36.47 -11.59 9.19
C PHE A 153 37.40 -12.81 9.19
N TYR A 154 36.85 -13.99 8.92
CA TYR A 154 37.59 -15.26 8.89
C TYR A 154 37.55 -15.89 7.51
N ALA A 155 38.47 -15.48 6.63
CA ALA A 155 38.69 -16.09 5.32
C ALA A 155 37.47 -16.20 4.37
N ASN A 156 36.24 -15.92 4.79
CA ASN A 156 35.04 -16.01 3.98
C ASN A 156 33.96 -15.09 4.55
N ASN A 157 33.08 -14.62 3.67
CA ASN A 157 31.85 -13.93 4.03
C ASN A 157 30.68 -14.85 3.62
N GLU A 158 29.72 -15.08 4.52
CA GLU A 158 28.55 -15.94 4.26
C GLU A 158 27.67 -15.41 3.11
N LEU A 159 27.72 -14.10 2.84
CA LEU A 159 27.02 -13.46 1.74
C LEU A 159 27.86 -13.38 0.45
N SER A 160 29.05 -13.99 0.43
CA SER A 160 29.88 -14.03 -0.75
C SER A 160 29.34 -14.99 -1.80
N THR A 161 29.25 -14.54 -3.06
CA THR A 161 28.90 -15.40 -4.19
C THR A 161 30.11 -16.12 -4.77
N SER A 162 31.33 -15.71 -4.37
CA SER A 162 32.59 -16.25 -4.86
C SER A 162 33.59 -16.48 -3.71
N PRO A 163 34.38 -17.57 -3.73
CA PRO A 163 35.42 -17.81 -2.72
C PRO A 163 36.56 -16.77 -2.74
N TYR A 164 36.58 -15.88 -3.74
CA TYR A 164 37.53 -14.79 -3.90
C TYR A 164 37.04 -13.45 -3.34
N ASP A 165 35.76 -13.30 -2.98
CA ASP A 165 35.30 -12.01 -2.46
C ASP A 165 35.76 -11.87 -0.99
N GLN A 166 36.68 -10.94 -0.78
CA GLN A 166 37.26 -10.64 0.53
C GLN A 166 36.83 -9.24 0.94
N TYR A 167 35.65 -9.12 1.53
CA TYR A 167 35.16 -7.83 2.00
C TYR A 167 34.45 -7.92 3.35
N VAL A 168 34.51 -6.80 4.07
CA VAL A 168 33.59 -6.49 5.17
C VAL A 168 32.64 -5.38 4.73
N THR A 169 31.50 -5.28 5.40
CA THR A 169 30.44 -4.32 5.09
C THR A 169 30.09 -3.55 6.35
N PHE A 170 30.22 -2.23 6.27
CA PHE A 170 29.67 -1.29 7.22
C PHE A 170 28.17 -1.14 6.99
N THR A 171 27.38 -1.08 8.06
CA THR A 171 25.92 -1.09 8.02
C THR A 171 25.32 0.05 8.83
N HIS A 172 24.08 0.42 8.50
CA HIS A 172 23.33 1.52 9.12
C HIS A 172 24.03 2.87 9.03
N LEU A 173 24.81 3.08 7.97
CA LEU A 173 25.42 4.37 7.70
C LEU A 173 24.34 5.41 7.35
N PRO A 174 24.53 6.68 7.74
CA PRO A 174 23.69 7.78 7.25
C PRO A 174 23.95 8.06 5.77
N GLU A 175 23.23 9.04 5.20
CA GLU A 175 23.33 9.36 3.77
C GLU A 175 24.75 9.72 3.31
N THR A 176 25.55 10.36 4.17
CA THR A 176 26.95 10.65 3.88
C THR A 176 27.86 10.30 5.06
N ALA A 177 28.99 9.65 4.79
CA ALA A 177 29.98 9.34 5.80
C ALA A 177 31.38 9.13 5.19
N THR A 178 32.43 9.43 5.96
CA THR A 178 33.81 9.10 5.59
C THR A 178 34.36 8.06 6.56
N ILE A 179 34.76 6.90 6.05
CA ILE A 179 35.31 5.80 6.84
C ILE A 179 36.82 5.74 6.65
N LYS A 180 37.58 6.10 7.69
CA LYS A 180 39.05 6.04 7.70
C LYS A 180 39.50 4.81 8.47
N ILE A 181 40.30 3.96 7.82
CA ILE A 181 40.73 2.68 8.37
C ILE A 181 42.19 2.78 8.77
N PHE A 182 42.50 2.46 10.02
CA PHE A 182 43.84 2.51 10.59
C PHE A 182 44.27 1.13 11.09
N ASN A 183 45.58 0.86 11.07
CA ASN A 183 46.14 -0.25 11.83
C ASN A 183 46.34 0.14 13.31
N LEU A 184 46.74 -0.82 14.16
CA LEU A 184 46.99 -0.54 15.59
C LEU A 184 48.13 0.45 15.86
N ALA A 185 49.02 0.68 14.89
CA ALA A 185 50.08 1.70 15.00
C ALA A 185 49.58 3.11 14.64
N GLY A 186 48.29 3.27 14.30
CA GLY A 186 47.70 4.56 13.89
C GLY A 186 48.01 4.96 12.46
N VAL A 187 48.55 4.07 11.64
CA VAL A 187 48.83 4.34 10.22
C VAL A 187 47.54 4.19 9.43
N LEU A 188 47.20 5.20 8.63
CA LEU A 188 46.08 5.17 7.71
C LEU A 188 46.33 4.11 6.62
N VAL A 189 45.39 3.18 6.49
CA VAL A 189 45.42 2.07 5.55
C VAL A 189 44.67 2.44 4.28
N THR A 190 43.45 2.95 4.44
CA THR A 190 42.60 3.44 3.34
C THR A 190 41.48 4.35 3.87
N THR A 191 40.83 5.06 2.95
CA THR A 191 39.63 5.89 3.20
C THR A 191 38.52 5.46 2.24
N LEU A 192 37.30 5.32 2.75
CA LEU A 192 36.10 5.02 1.96
C LEU A 192 35.14 6.20 2.09
N GLU A 193 34.71 6.74 0.95
CA GLU A 193 33.71 7.80 0.89
C GLU A 193 32.33 7.16 0.63
N HIS A 194 31.41 7.40 1.56
CA HIS A 194 30.04 6.92 1.51
C HIS A 194 29.10 8.05 1.09
N THR A 195 28.26 7.75 0.11
CA THR A 195 27.35 8.70 -0.53
C THR A 195 25.95 8.11 -0.61
N SER A 196 24.94 8.98 -0.71
CA SER A 196 23.52 8.63 -0.56
C SER A 196 23.02 7.59 -1.57
N ASP A 197 23.68 7.46 -2.72
CA ASP A 197 23.35 6.48 -3.77
C ASP A 197 23.71 5.03 -3.40
N LYS A 198 24.54 4.83 -2.37
CA LYS A 198 24.96 3.49 -1.89
C LYS A 198 24.01 2.90 -0.85
N GLY A 199 22.98 3.64 -0.43
CA GLY A 199 22.08 3.24 0.66
C GLY A 199 22.82 3.20 1.99
N GLN A 200 22.42 2.33 2.93
CA GLN A 200 23.00 2.28 4.29
C GLN A 200 24.26 1.39 4.43
N PHE A 201 24.90 1.03 3.31
CA PHE A 201 25.96 0.01 3.25
C PHE A 201 27.21 0.51 2.53
N GLU A 202 28.39 0.23 3.09
CA GLU A 202 29.68 0.47 2.44
C GLU A 202 30.57 -0.75 2.57
N LYS A 203 31.23 -1.17 1.49
CA LYS A 203 32.13 -2.33 1.48
C LYS A 203 33.58 -1.91 1.56
N TRP A 204 34.35 -2.63 2.35
CA TRP A 204 35.81 -2.56 2.33
C TRP A 204 36.37 -3.89 1.84
N ASP A 205 37.04 -3.86 0.69
CA ASP A 205 37.62 -5.03 0.03
C ASP A 205 38.93 -5.53 0.68
N LEU A 206 39.19 -5.13 1.93
CA LEU A 206 40.37 -5.53 2.71
C LEU A 206 41.70 -5.19 2.02
N THR A 207 41.71 -4.08 1.27
CA THR A 207 42.91 -3.52 0.62
C THR A 207 43.30 -2.18 1.22
N ASN A 208 44.58 -1.83 1.06
CA ASN A 208 45.07 -0.48 1.34
C ASN A 208 44.78 0.47 0.16
N ALA A 209 45.14 1.75 0.30
CA ALA A 209 44.99 2.76 -0.75
C ALA A 209 45.73 2.45 -2.08
N SER A 210 46.66 1.48 -2.08
CA SER A 210 47.35 0.98 -3.28
C SER A 210 46.73 -0.30 -3.83
N ASN A 211 45.52 -0.68 -3.39
CA ASN A 211 44.82 -1.91 -3.73
C ASN A 211 45.60 -3.19 -3.38
N ILE A 212 46.49 -3.13 -2.39
CA ILE A 212 47.23 -4.29 -1.90
C ILE A 212 46.47 -4.88 -0.71
N PRO A 213 46.21 -6.21 -0.67
CA PRO A 213 45.56 -6.86 0.46
C PRO A 213 46.25 -6.58 1.79
N VAL A 214 45.46 -6.27 2.81
CA VAL A 214 45.98 -5.98 4.15
C VAL A 214 46.32 -7.27 4.89
N ALA A 215 47.28 -7.19 5.81
CA ALA A 215 47.68 -8.32 6.64
C ALA A 215 46.58 -8.71 7.64
N SER A 216 46.61 -9.96 8.11
CA SER A 216 45.81 -10.37 9.27
C SER A 216 46.16 -9.52 10.49
N GLY A 217 45.15 -9.04 11.22
CA GLY A 217 45.35 -8.20 12.37
C GLY A 217 44.11 -7.40 12.77
N MET A 218 44.31 -6.54 13.75
CA MET A 218 43.29 -5.59 14.23
C MET A 218 43.42 -4.25 13.50
N TYR A 219 42.27 -3.70 13.14
CA TYR A 219 42.11 -2.40 12.52
C TYR A 219 41.08 -1.57 13.28
N LEU A 220 41.19 -0.24 13.17
CA LEU A 220 40.24 0.72 13.68
C LEU A 220 39.58 1.42 12.50
N ALA A 221 38.25 1.38 12.43
CA ALA A 221 37.49 2.16 11.47
C ALA A 221 36.90 3.38 12.17
N HIS A 222 37.38 4.57 11.82
CA HIS A 222 36.84 5.84 12.27
C HIS A 222 35.83 6.33 11.22
N ILE A 223 34.56 6.34 11.61
CA ILE A 223 33.43 6.76 10.79
C ILE A 223 33.09 8.19 11.18
N ASP A 224 33.25 9.10 10.23
CA ASP A 224 32.96 10.52 10.37
C ASP A 224 31.65 10.83 9.64
N MET A 225 30.67 11.42 10.34
CA MET A 225 29.33 11.74 9.83
C MET A 225 29.13 13.25 9.97
N PRO A 226 29.60 14.04 8.99
CA PRO A 226 29.72 15.49 9.13
C PRO A 226 28.36 16.20 9.19
N ASP A 227 27.37 15.70 8.46
CA ASP A 227 26.01 16.27 8.43
C ASP A 227 25.36 16.19 9.82
N GLU A 228 25.71 15.14 10.57
CA GLU A 228 25.16 14.83 11.89
C GLU A 228 26.04 15.39 13.02
N GLY A 229 27.25 15.84 12.69
CA GLY A 229 28.26 16.29 13.66
C GLY A 229 28.76 15.19 14.59
N LEU A 230 28.69 13.92 14.18
CA LEU A 230 28.95 12.75 15.01
C LEU A 230 30.06 11.88 14.45
N THR A 231 30.74 11.13 15.33
CA THR A 231 31.77 10.17 14.94
C THR A 231 31.58 8.84 15.67
N LYS A 232 31.95 7.73 15.03
CA LYS A 232 31.96 6.39 15.63
C LYS A 232 33.25 5.66 15.31
N ILE A 233 33.79 4.95 16.30
CA ILE A 233 34.96 4.08 16.12
C ILE A 233 34.55 2.62 16.26
N LEU A 234 34.86 1.81 15.25
CA LEU A 234 34.68 0.36 15.28
C LEU A 234 36.04 -0.34 15.28
N LYS A 235 36.12 -1.48 15.97
CA LYS A 235 37.29 -2.37 15.95
C LYS A 235 37.00 -3.52 15.00
N VAL A 236 37.87 -3.73 14.01
CA VAL A 236 37.70 -4.75 12.97
C VAL A 236 38.86 -5.74 13.07
N MET A 237 38.54 -7.02 13.25
CA MET A 237 39.54 -8.09 13.21
C MET A 237 39.52 -8.79 11.86
N ILE A 238 40.67 -8.85 11.19
CA ILE A 238 40.84 -9.49 9.89
C ILE A 238 41.76 -10.70 10.02
N VAL A 239 41.31 -11.86 9.53
CA VAL A 239 42.12 -13.07 9.39
C VAL A 239 42.11 -13.50 7.94
N GLN A 240 43.22 -13.21 7.24
CA GLN A 240 43.43 -13.58 5.84
C GLN A 240 43.68 -15.08 5.68
N LYS A 241 43.32 -15.60 4.50
CA LYS A 241 43.70 -16.97 4.09
C LYS A 241 45.22 -17.06 3.99
N LYS A 242 45.77 -18.21 4.40
CA LYS A 242 47.16 -18.57 4.09
C LYS A 242 47.29 -18.70 2.56
N GLN A 243 47.97 -17.76 1.91
CA GLN A 243 48.35 -17.92 0.50
C GLN A 243 49.49 -18.95 0.42
N ILE A 244 49.21 -20.11 -0.17
CA ILE A 244 50.23 -21.07 -0.59
C ILE A 244 50.45 -20.83 -2.09
N LEU A 245 51.67 -20.46 -2.48
CA LEU A 245 52.06 -20.40 -3.88
C LEU A 245 52.20 -21.84 -4.39
N GLU A 246 51.30 -22.27 -5.27
CA GLU A 246 51.50 -23.51 -6.01
C GLU A 246 52.57 -23.25 -7.09
N TYR A 247 53.76 -23.81 -6.90
CA TYR A 247 54.73 -23.97 -7.97
C TYR A 247 54.22 -25.10 -8.88
N TYR A 248 53.90 -24.76 -10.14
CA TYR A 248 53.75 -25.72 -11.24
C TYR A 248 55.08 -25.95 -11.95
#